data_AF-W9ZHX4-F1
#
_entry.id   AF-W9ZHX4-F1
#
_cell.length_a   1.000
_cell.length_b   1.000
_cell.length_c   1.000
_cell.angle_alpha   90.00
_cell.angle_beta   90.00
_cell.angle_gamma   90.00
#
_symmetry.space_group_name_H-M   'P 1'
#
loop_
_entity.id
_entity.type
_entity.pdbx_description
1 polymer ?
#
loop_
_entity_poly.entity_id
_entity_poly.type
_entity_poly.pdbx_seq_one_letter_code
_entity_poly.pdbx_strand_id
1 'polypeptide(L)'
;MFSPDLAHTAFCSGVRNITEFQILGLPFFTGSWQILALERILGAAQNLKTFKFVSDGYSCWHIRARSQVSPTQLIEFLSPRTQKTLQRFSLNFDGRVEPGQRNLPKPKPITPQQIKHFTNLTILEVDSSCFYSHVLHHNKDELIVEQETYLVDFLPQTVQTLTIFFDRWARYELLHFITYLGERVVSGDLPKLTRVQIDAPIRHTMPGSNSWDDDWDNEQLARLSAETNMRREAFQEAFVASGVEMWFKTWYIWEEGW
;
A
#
# COMPACT_ATOMS: atom_id res chain seq x y z
N MET A 1 -7.65 37.79 -21.41
CA MET A 1 -8.23 37.54 -20.07
C MET A 1 -9.13 36.32 -20.21
N PHE A 2 -8.65 35.13 -19.83
CA PHE A 2 -9.47 33.91 -19.92
C PHE A 2 -10.44 33.90 -18.74
N SER A 3 -11.74 33.71 -19.00
CA SER A 3 -12.72 33.55 -17.93
C SER A 3 -12.35 32.31 -17.10
N PRO A 4 -12.28 32.40 -15.76
CA PRO A 4 -11.93 31.28 -14.89
C PRO A 4 -12.78 30.03 -15.14
N ASP A 5 -14.05 30.22 -15.52
CA ASP A 5 -14.98 29.14 -15.83
C ASP A 5 -14.62 28.39 -17.11
N LEU A 6 -14.13 29.08 -18.14
CA LEU A 6 -13.74 28.45 -19.41
C LEU A 6 -12.49 27.57 -19.25
N ALA A 7 -11.50 28.05 -18.47
CA ALA A 7 -10.28 27.30 -18.21
C ALA A 7 -10.56 26.05 -17.36
N HIS A 8 -11.44 26.17 -16.36
CA HIS A 8 -11.88 25.06 -15.53
C HIS A 8 -12.66 24.02 -16.34
N THR A 9 -13.64 24.43 -17.15
CA THR A 9 -14.41 23.52 -18.01
C THR A 9 -13.52 22.81 -19.03
N ALA A 10 -12.58 23.50 -19.67
CA ALA A 10 -11.64 22.90 -20.61
C ALA A 10 -10.74 21.86 -19.92
N PHE A 11 -10.22 22.17 -18.73
CA PHE A 11 -9.43 21.24 -17.94
C PHE A 11 -10.22 19.99 -17.56
N CYS A 12 -11.42 20.15 -16.97
CA CYS A 12 -12.27 19.02 -16.61
C CYS A 12 -12.65 18.17 -17.82
N SER A 13 -12.91 18.79 -18.98
CA SER A 13 -13.18 18.08 -20.22
C SER A 13 -11.98 17.25 -20.69
N GLY A 14 -10.76 17.79 -20.58
CA GLY A 14 -9.53 17.06 -20.93
C GLY A 14 -9.28 15.88 -19.99
N VAL A 15 -9.45 16.10 -18.69
CA VAL A 15 -9.23 15.08 -17.64
C VAL A 15 -10.31 13.98 -17.68
N ARG A 16 -11.53 14.29 -18.13
CA ARG A 16 -12.65 13.33 -18.16
C ARG A 16 -12.32 12.01 -18.87
N ASN A 17 -11.51 12.09 -19.93
CA ASN A 17 -11.20 10.96 -20.80
C ASN A 17 -9.93 10.21 -20.45
N ILE A 18 -9.20 10.62 -19.39
CA ILE A 18 -8.03 9.86 -18.97
C ILE A 18 -8.46 8.47 -18.50
N THR A 19 -7.74 7.45 -18.97
CA THR A 19 -7.97 6.04 -18.60
C THR A 19 -6.98 5.57 -17.54
N GLU A 20 -5.88 6.29 -17.38
CA GLU A 20 -4.82 5.97 -16.44
C GLU A 20 -4.26 7.23 -15.81
N PHE A 21 -4.02 7.18 -14.51
CA PHE A 21 -3.41 8.26 -13.76
C PHE A 21 -2.48 7.69 -12.70
N GLN A 22 -1.22 8.11 -12.75
CA GLN A 22 -0.19 7.65 -11.83
C GLN A 22 0.48 8.85 -11.16
N ILE A 23 0.70 8.73 -9.87
CA ILE A 23 1.47 9.66 -9.06
C ILE A 23 2.63 8.87 -8.46
N LEU A 24 3.85 9.31 -8.74
CA LEU A 24 5.08 8.65 -8.31
C LEU A 24 5.96 9.64 -7.56
N GLY A 25 6.15 9.40 -6.26
CA GLY A 25 7.14 10.07 -5.42
C GLY A 25 6.86 11.53 -5.04
N LEU A 26 5.62 11.98 -5.19
CA LEU A 26 5.21 13.34 -4.81
C LEU A 26 4.53 13.33 -3.44
N PRO A 27 5.10 13.99 -2.40
CA PRO A 27 4.39 14.17 -1.14
C PRO A 27 3.29 15.23 -1.29
N PHE A 28 2.12 14.97 -0.73
CA PHE A 28 1.00 15.91 -0.67
C PHE A 28 0.82 16.41 0.77
N PHE A 29 0.71 17.72 0.96
CA PHE A 29 0.57 18.32 2.29
C PHE A 29 -0.83 18.91 2.49
N THR A 30 -1.37 18.75 3.69
CA THR A 30 -2.70 19.28 4.07
C THR A 30 -2.75 20.79 3.87
N GLY A 31 -3.85 21.29 3.28
CA GLY A 31 -4.03 22.72 3.00
C GLY A 31 -3.21 23.26 1.83
N SER A 32 -2.44 22.41 1.13
CA SER A 32 -1.74 22.80 -0.09
C SER A 32 -2.67 22.85 -1.30
N TRP A 33 -2.37 23.75 -2.24
CA TRP A 33 -3.05 23.80 -3.54
C TRP A 33 -2.92 22.49 -4.34
N GLN A 34 -1.90 21.68 -4.05
CA GLN A 34 -1.66 20.39 -4.69
C GLN A 34 -2.76 19.37 -4.36
N ILE A 35 -3.24 19.33 -3.10
CA ILE A 35 -4.36 18.46 -2.71
C ILE A 35 -5.65 18.89 -3.41
N LEU A 36 -5.94 20.19 -3.46
CA LEU A 36 -7.12 20.71 -4.15
C LEU A 36 -7.08 20.41 -5.66
N ALA A 37 -5.89 20.49 -6.27
CA ALA A 37 -5.70 20.12 -7.67
C ALA A 37 -5.91 18.62 -7.87
N LEU A 38 -5.39 17.79 -6.97
CA LEU A 38 -5.57 16.34 -7.01
C LEU A 38 -7.04 15.94 -6.91
N GLU A 39 -7.77 16.53 -5.96
CA GLU A 39 -9.21 16.33 -5.79
C GLU A 39 -9.97 16.67 -7.08
N ARG A 40 -9.67 17.84 -7.69
CA ARG A 40 -10.30 18.25 -8.96
C ARG A 40 -10.00 17.29 -10.11
N ILE A 41 -8.76 16.82 -10.22
CA ILE A 41 -8.36 15.86 -11.26
C ILE A 41 -9.13 14.55 -11.11
N LEU A 42 -9.05 13.94 -9.92
CA LEU A 42 -9.67 12.64 -9.64
C LEU A 42 -11.20 12.70 -9.69
N GLY A 43 -11.79 13.82 -9.27
CA GLY A 43 -13.22 14.07 -9.35
C GLY A 43 -13.72 14.24 -10.79
N ALA A 44 -12.89 14.80 -11.68
CA ALA A 44 -13.23 14.99 -13.09
C ALA A 44 -12.97 13.74 -13.96
N ALA A 45 -12.05 12.85 -13.57
CA ALA A 45 -11.61 11.69 -14.34
C ALA A 45 -12.63 10.54 -14.40
N GLN A 46 -13.70 10.71 -15.18
CA GLN A 46 -14.85 9.79 -15.22
C GLN A 46 -14.60 8.45 -15.95
N ASN A 47 -13.56 8.36 -16.78
CA ASN A 47 -13.22 7.16 -17.55
C ASN A 47 -11.97 6.43 -17.04
N LEU A 48 -11.49 6.81 -15.86
CA LEU A 48 -10.29 6.24 -15.25
C LEU A 48 -10.49 4.72 -14.97
N LYS A 49 -9.53 3.92 -15.44
CA LYS A 49 -9.45 2.46 -15.29
C LYS A 49 -8.32 2.03 -14.39
N THR A 50 -7.22 2.79 -14.41
CA THR A 50 -6.04 2.52 -13.59
C THR A 50 -5.69 3.74 -12.77
N PHE A 51 -5.60 3.58 -11.46
CA PHE A 51 -5.05 4.59 -10.56
C PHE A 51 -3.90 4.01 -9.76
N LYS A 52 -2.79 4.74 -9.73
CA LYS A 52 -1.61 4.39 -8.94
C LYS A 52 -1.12 5.60 -8.15
N PHE A 53 -0.86 5.39 -6.87
CA PHE A 53 -0.25 6.36 -5.99
C PHE A 53 0.94 5.73 -5.29
N VAL A 54 2.11 6.35 -5.45
CA VAL A 54 3.33 5.99 -4.73
C VAL A 54 3.82 7.22 -3.97
N SER A 55 3.89 7.12 -2.65
CA SER A 55 4.56 8.09 -1.78
C SER A 55 5.85 7.43 -1.29
N ASP A 56 6.95 7.66 -2.00
CA ASP A 56 8.27 7.10 -1.67
C ASP A 56 9.05 7.89 -0.60
N GLY A 57 8.44 8.96 -0.06
CA GLY A 57 9.05 9.82 0.97
C GLY A 57 10.31 10.54 0.52
N TYR A 58 10.71 10.42 -0.75
CA TYR A 58 12.02 10.81 -1.25
C TYR A 58 11.86 12.00 -2.22
N SER A 59 11.47 13.15 -1.68
CA SER A 59 11.53 14.39 -2.47
C SER A 59 12.91 15.04 -2.27
N CYS A 60 13.56 15.42 -3.36
CA CYS A 60 14.81 16.21 -3.33
C CYS A 60 14.67 17.56 -2.58
N TRP A 61 13.44 17.97 -2.28
CA TRP A 61 13.11 19.20 -1.56
C TRP A 61 12.87 19.00 -0.06
N HIS A 62 12.48 17.79 0.34
CA HIS A 62 12.24 17.41 1.73
C HIS A 62 12.64 15.96 1.93
N ILE A 63 13.82 15.74 2.52
CA ILE A 63 14.37 14.42 2.89
C ILE A 63 13.48 13.71 3.94
N ARG A 64 12.41 14.36 4.43
CA ARG A 64 11.65 13.97 5.63
C ARG A 64 10.14 14.22 5.52
N ALA A 65 9.55 14.17 4.33
CA ALA A 65 8.13 14.46 4.15
C ALA A 65 7.32 13.21 3.80
N ARG A 66 6.60 12.66 4.79
CA ARG A 66 5.52 11.72 4.53
C ARG A 66 4.36 12.46 3.88
N SER A 67 3.79 11.91 2.81
CA SER A 67 2.54 12.43 2.24
C SER A 67 1.45 12.42 3.32
N GLN A 68 0.78 13.55 3.52
CA GLN A 68 -0.30 13.71 4.48
C GLN A 68 -1.67 13.33 3.90
N VAL A 69 -1.76 13.10 2.58
CA VAL A 69 -2.96 12.52 1.98
C VAL A 69 -3.11 11.08 2.48
N SER A 70 -4.30 10.73 2.95
CA SER A 70 -4.60 9.38 3.43
C SER A 70 -5.17 8.49 2.32
N PRO A 71 -5.05 7.15 2.43
CA PRO A 71 -5.78 6.21 1.60
C PRO A 71 -7.29 6.52 1.51
N THR A 72 -7.93 6.85 2.64
CA THR A 72 -9.34 7.27 2.70
C THR A 72 -9.61 8.45 1.77
N GLN A 73 -8.81 9.52 1.87
CA GLN A 73 -9.00 10.75 1.09
C GLN A 73 -8.80 10.52 -0.41
N LEU A 74 -7.83 9.69 -0.81
CA LEU A 74 -7.63 9.36 -2.22
C LEU A 74 -8.87 8.71 -2.85
N ILE A 75 -9.59 7.87 -2.10
CA ILE A 75 -10.84 7.27 -2.57
C ILE A 75 -11.96 8.31 -2.62
N GLU A 76 -12.06 9.18 -1.62
CA GLU A 76 -13.06 10.25 -1.57
C GLU A 76 -12.93 11.21 -2.75
N PHE A 77 -11.71 11.44 -3.24
CA PHE A 77 -11.47 12.26 -4.43
C PHE A 77 -11.94 11.60 -5.73
N LEU A 78 -12.03 10.28 -5.78
CA LEU A 78 -12.52 9.58 -6.98
C LEU A 78 -14.02 9.81 -7.13
N SER A 79 -14.46 10.16 -8.34
CA SER A 79 -15.88 10.26 -8.63
C SER A 79 -16.62 8.92 -8.37
N PRO A 80 -17.89 8.92 -7.96
CA PRO A 80 -18.65 7.68 -7.75
C PRO A 80 -18.70 6.77 -8.97
N ARG A 81 -18.67 7.35 -10.18
CA ARG A 81 -18.57 6.59 -11.43
C ARG A 81 -17.21 5.90 -11.53
N THR A 82 -16.14 6.64 -11.28
CA THR A 82 -14.78 6.12 -11.31
C THR A 82 -14.59 4.97 -10.33
N GLN A 83 -15.05 5.11 -9.08
CA GLN A 83 -15.00 4.04 -8.09
C GLN A 83 -15.64 2.74 -8.63
N LYS A 84 -16.78 2.83 -9.32
CA LYS A 84 -17.43 1.67 -9.93
C LYS A 84 -16.73 1.12 -11.16
N THR A 85 -16.03 1.94 -11.93
CA THR A 85 -15.45 1.53 -13.23
C THR A 85 -13.96 1.22 -13.19
N LEU A 86 -13.28 1.56 -12.10
CA LEU A 86 -11.86 1.33 -11.89
C LEU A 86 -11.57 -0.18 -11.88
N GLN A 87 -10.53 -0.58 -12.60
CA GLN A 87 -10.11 -1.97 -12.75
C GLN A 87 -8.81 -2.26 -12.00
N ARG A 88 -7.92 -1.27 -11.91
CA ARG A 88 -6.67 -1.37 -11.17
C ARG A 88 -6.52 -0.22 -10.19
N PHE A 89 -6.28 -0.56 -8.92
CA PHE A 89 -6.07 0.38 -7.83
C PHE A 89 -4.77 0.00 -7.11
N SER A 90 -3.81 0.92 -7.11
CA SER A 90 -2.48 0.69 -6.54
C SER A 90 -2.14 1.83 -5.58
N LEU A 91 -1.96 1.52 -4.31
CA LEU A 91 -1.56 2.46 -3.27
C LEU A 91 -0.30 1.92 -2.56
N ASN A 92 0.77 2.69 -2.63
CA ASN A 92 2.01 2.41 -1.93
C ASN A 92 2.47 3.70 -1.23
N PHE A 93 2.28 3.77 0.07
CA PHE A 93 2.70 4.87 0.93
C PHE A 93 4.12 4.71 1.46
N ASP A 94 4.94 3.84 0.83
CA ASP A 94 6.30 3.44 1.19
C ASP A 94 6.66 3.76 2.63
N GLY A 95 6.58 2.74 3.50
CA GLY A 95 6.71 2.82 4.96
C GLY A 95 8.05 3.32 5.51
N ARG A 96 8.78 4.21 4.81
CA ARG A 96 9.81 5.07 5.38
C ARG A 96 9.20 6.00 6.42
N VAL A 97 8.87 5.44 7.58
CA VAL A 97 8.68 6.20 8.80
C VAL A 97 10.05 6.28 9.44
N GLU A 98 10.73 7.42 9.26
CA GLU A 98 11.95 7.67 10.03
C GLU A 98 11.65 7.52 11.53
N PRO A 99 12.61 7.11 12.37
CA PRO A 99 12.40 6.99 13.81
C PRO A 99 11.76 8.22 14.46
N GLY A 100 12.07 9.43 13.98
CA GLY A 100 11.46 10.69 14.44
C GLY A 100 10.02 10.94 13.96
N GLN A 101 9.56 10.20 12.95
CA GLN A 101 8.20 10.26 12.40
C GLN A 101 7.27 9.18 12.98
N ARG A 102 7.77 8.30 13.86
CA ARG A 102 6.97 7.26 14.54
C ARG A 102 5.79 7.83 15.34
N ASN A 103 5.91 9.09 15.78
CA ASN A 103 4.88 9.81 16.51
C ASN A 103 3.89 10.55 15.60
N LEU A 104 4.10 10.55 14.28
CA LEU A 104 3.10 11.11 13.36
C LEU A 104 1.87 10.19 13.33
N PRO A 105 0.66 10.76 13.28
CA PRO A 105 -0.54 9.97 13.10
C PRO A 105 -0.40 9.07 11.86
N LYS A 106 -0.75 7.78 12.01
CA LYS A 106 -0.89 6.90 10.85
C LYS A 106 -1.95 7.51 9.92
N PRO A 107 -1.75 7.47 8.59
CA PRO A 107 -2.76 7.91 7.65
C PRO A 107 -3.99 7.05 7.85
N LYS A 108 -5.15 7.67 7.67
CA LYS A 108 -6.42 6.99 7.84
C LYS A 108 -6.55 5.88 6.78
N PRO A 109 -6.65 4.60 7.17
CA PRO A 109 -6.75 3.50 6.23
C PRO A 109 -8.13 3.46 5.57
N ILE A 110 -8.26 2.67 4.52
CA ILE A 110 -9.52 2.51 3.80
C ILE A 110 -10.48 1.67 4.65
N THR A 111 -11.75 2.09 4.71
CA THR A 111 -12.79 1.33 5.41
C THR A 111 -13.41 0.24 4.52
N PRO A 112 -13.98 -0.84 5.10
CA PRO A 112 -14.75 -1.83 4.36
C PRO A 112 -15.88 -1.25 3.52
N GLN A 113 -16.51 -0.15 3.98
CA GLN A 113 -17.59 0.50 3.24
C GLN A 113 -17.06 1.18 1.98
N GLN A 114 -15.91 1.85 2.07
CA GLN A 114 -15.30 2.54 0.93
C GLN A 114 -14.88 1.56 -0.17
N ILE A 115 -14.22 0.45 0.21
CA ILE A 115 -13.72 -0.52 -0.76
C ILE A 115 -14.86 -1.26 -1.48
N LYS A 116 -16.02 -1.43 -0.82
CA LYS A 116 -17.23 -2.01 -1.43
C LYS A 116 -17.82 -1.18 -2.57
N HIS A 117 -17.45 0.09 -2.72
CA HIS A 117 -17.86 0.89 -3.88
C HIS A 117 -17.15 0.47 -5.17
N PHE A 118 -16.02 -0.23 -5.06
CA PHE A 118 -15.27 -0.75 -6.20
C PHE A 118 -15.84 -2.08 -6.68
N THR A 119 -16.71 -1.99 -7.68
CA THR A 119 -17.49 -3.15 -8.19
C THR A 119 -16.88 -3.82 -9.42
N ASN A 120 -15.88 -3.20 -10.06
CA ASN A 120 -15.18 -3.75 -11.23
C ASN A 120 -13.68 -3.91 -11.00
N LEU A 121 -13.22 -3.83 -9.75
CA LEU A 121 -11.80 -3.90 -9.43
C LEU A 121 -11.29 -5.32 -9.59
N THR A 122 -10.33 -5.51 -10.49
CA THR A 122 -9.71 -6.81 -10.80
C THR A 122 -8.29 -6.91 -10.27
N ILE A 123 -7.59 -5.78 -10.14
CA ILE A 123 -6.21 -5.72 -9.64
C ILE A 123 -6.15 -4.75 -8.47
N LEU A 124 -5.70 -5.24 -7.33
CA LEU A 124 -5.49 -4.45 -6.12
C LEU A 124 -4.04 -4.58 -5.66
N GLU A 125 -3.37 -3.45 -5.47
CA GLU A 125 -2.00 -3.40 -4.95
C GLU A 125 -1.97 -2.43 -3.78
N VAL A 126 -1.65 -2.92 -2.59
CA VAL A 126 -1.74 -2.10 -1.37
C VAL A 126 -0.60 -2.44 -0.41
N ASP A 127 -0.14 -1.45 0.33
CA ASP A 127 0.69 -1.69 1.50
C ASP A 127 -0.16 -1.86 2.78
N SER A 128 0.49 -2.22 3.89
CA SER A 128 -0.15 -2.42 5.19
C SER A 128 -0.73 -1.16 5.82
N SER A 129 -0.41 0.05 5.32
CA SER A 129 -1.00 1.30 5.82
C SER A 129 -2.36 1.61 5.21
N CYS A 130 -2.73 0.91 4.14
CA CYS A 130 -4.00 1.10 3.44
C CYS A 130 -5.18 0.41 4.11
N PHE A 131 -4.94 -0.50 5.04
CA PHE A 131 -5.96 -1.24 5.78
C PHE A 131 -5.57 -1.30 7.26
N TYR A 132 -6.53 -1.61 8.13
CA TYR A 132 -6.24 -1.77 9.55
C TYR A 132 -5.45 -3.05 9.80
N SER A 133 -4.37 -2.94 10.60
CA SER A 133 -3.57 -4.08 11.01
C SER A 133 -3.94 -4.50 12.43
N HIS A 134 -3.78 -5.80 12.76
CA HIS A 134 -3.96 -6.31 14.11
C HIS A 134 -3.03 -5.54 15.04
N VAL A 135 -3.57 -4.91 16.08
CA VAL A 135 -2.75 -4.52 17.22
C VAL A 135 -2.86 -5.63 18.26
N LEU A 136 -1.85 -6.48 18.33
CA LEU A 136 -1.67 -7.40 19.43
C LEU A 136 -1.11 -6.62 20.61
N HIS A 137 -1.98 -6.22 21.54
CA HIS A 137 -1.54 -5.63 22.79
C HIS A 137 -1.23 -6.76 23.78
N HIS A 138 0.04 -6.87 24.19
CA HIS A 138 0.39 -7.61 25.39
C HIS A 138 0.08 -6.73 26.60
N ASN A 139 -1.01 -7.05 27.31
CA ASN A 139 -1.26 -6.45 28.61
C ASN A 139 -0.99 -7.48 29.70
N LYS A 140 0.26 -7.46 30.19
CA LYS A 140 0.87 -8.23 31.31
C LYS A 140 0.70 -9.75 31.36
N ASP A 141 -0.40 -10.35 30.91
CA ASP A 141 -0.58 -11.81 30.74
C ASP A 141 -1.69 -12.16 29.72
N GLU A 142 -2.39 -11.18 29.14
CA GLU A 142 -3.44 -11.42 28.13
C GLU A 142 -3.08 -10.79 26.78
N LEU A 143 -3.26 -11.60 25.73
CA LEU A 143 -3.20 -11.18 24.33
C LEU A 143 -4.54 -10.51 23.99
N ILE A 144 -4.60 -9.18 24.04
CA ILE A 144 -5.80 -8.45 23.61
C ILE A 144 -5.71 -8.27 22.10
N VAL A 145 -6.64 -8.92 21.39
CA VAL A 145 -6.82 -8.77 19.94
C VAL A 145 -7.85 -7.68 19.72
N GLU A 146 -7.42 -6.44 19.46
CA GLU A 146 -8.33 -5.40 19.00
C GLU A 146 -8.66 -5.67 17.51
N GLN A 147 -9.92 -6.00 17.27
CA GLN A 147 -10.42 -6.41 15.97
C GLN A 147 -10.73 -5.16 15.13
N GLU A 148 -9.77 -4.70 14.34
CA GLU A 148 -10.03 -3.78 13.23
C GLU A 148 -9.78 -4.53 11.91
N THR A 149 -10.87 -4.93 11.26
CA THR A 149 -11.02 -5.38 9.85
C THR A 149 -9.81 -6.10 9.20
N TYR A 150 -9.97 -7.39 8.90
CA TYR A 150 -8.96 -8.17 8.18
C TYR A 150 -8.83 -7.68 6.72
N LEU A 151 -7.62 -7.76 6.14
CA LEU A 151 -7.41 -7.57 4.69
C LEU A 151 -8.40 -8.41 3.87
N VAL A 152 -8.75 -9.60 4.34
CA VAL A 152 -9.75 -10.48 3.72
C VAL A 152 -11.14 -9.85 3.67
N ASP A 153 -11.59 -9.21 4.76
CA ASP A 153 -12.91 -8.55 4.83
C ASP A 153 -12.98 -7.28 3.97
N PHE A 154 -11.81 -6.76 3.61
CA PHE A 154 -11.62 -5.61 2.76
C PHE A 154 -11.60 -5.99 1.27
N LEU A 155 -11.20 -7.21 0.88
CA LEU A 155 -11.02 -7.59 -0.51
C LEU A 155 -12.36 -7.71 -1.27
N PRO A 156 -12.59 -6.92 -2.35
CA PRO A 156 -13.73 -7.16 -3.22
C PRO A 156 -13.64 -8.55 -3.88
N GLN A 157 -14.77 -9.24 -3.96
CA GLN A 157 -14.86 -10.58 -4.59
C GLN A 157 -14.52 -10.58 -6.09
N THR A 158 -14.39 -9.41 -6.72
CA THR A 158 -14.00 -9.25 -8.12
C THR A 158 -12.49 -9.25 -8.33
N VAL A 159 -11.70 -9.11 -7.26
CA VAL A 159 -10.23 -9.06 -7.34
C VAL A 159 -9.70 -10.41 -7.81
N GLN A 160 -8.89 -10.36 -8.87
CA GLN A 160 -8.21 -11.50 -9.47
C GLN A 160 -6.73 -11.52 -9.12
N THR A 161 -6.12 -10.35 -9.00
CA THR A 161 -4.71 -10.19 -8.62
C THR A 161 -4.59 -9.26 -7.43
N LEU A 162 -4.01 -9.78 -6.35
CA LEU A 162 -3.65 -9.00 -5.16
C LEU A 162 -2.13 -8.88 -5.07
N THR A 163 -1.62 -7.67 -4.91
CA THR A 163 -0.22 -7.44 -4.53
C THR A 163 -0.17 -6.74 -3.17
N ILE A 164 0.63 -7.26 -2.26
CA ILE A 164 0.86 -6.67 -0.94
C ILE A 164 2.30 -6.15 -0.89
N PHE A 165 2.46 -4.84 -0.72
CA PHE A 165 3.77 -4.24 -0.49
C PHE A 165 4.17 -4.41 0.98
N PHE A 166 5.26 -5.13 1.21
CA PHE A 166 5.75 -5.50 2.53
C PHE A 166 6.67 -4.41 3.10
N ASP A 167 6.43 -4.00 4.35
CA ASP A 167 7.30 -3.08 5.08
C ASP A 167 8.09 -3.85 6.18
N ARG A 168 9.40 -3.58 6.26
CA ARG A 168 10.36 -4.19 7.21
C ARG A 168 9.96 -4.04 8.68
N TRP A 169 9.10 -3.07 9.00
CA TRP A 169 8.66 -2.75 10.36
C TRP A 169 7.40 -3.51 10.79
N ALA A 170 6.60 -4.03 9.85
CA ALA A 170 5.34 -4.73 10.14
C ALA A 170 5.54 -6.26 10.33
N ARG A 171 6.67 -6.64 10.94
CA ARG A 171 7.26 -8.00 10.92
C ARG A 171 6.34 -9.14 11.38
N TYR A 172 5.53 -8.90 12.41
CA TYR A 172 4.69 -9.92 13.05
C TYR A 172 3.23 -9.84 12.62
N GLU A 173 2.73 -8.62 12.41
CA GLU A 173 1.34 -8.39 11.99
C GLU A 173 1.07 -9.02 10.62
N LEU A 174 2.01 -8.90 9.67
CA LEU A 174 1.86 -9.39 8.30
C LEU A 174 1.81 -10.92 8.16
N LEU A 175 2.49 -11.68 9.03
CA LEU A 175 2.46 -13.15 8.94
C LEU A 175 1.06 -13.68 9.25
N HIS A 176 0.44 -13.14 10.31
CA HIS A 176 -0.93 -13.49 10.69
C HIS A 176 -1.92 -13.15 9.57
N PHE A 177 -1.77 -11.97 8.92
CA PHE A 177 -2.60 -11.60 7.78
C PHE A 177 -2.48 -12.54 6.60
N ILE A 178 -1.25 -12.95 6.28
CA ILE A 178 -0.98 -13.86 5.17
C ILE A 178 -1.60 -15.23 5.44
N THR A 179 -1.41 -15.77 6.65
CA THR A 179 -1.99 -17.07 7.02
C THR A 179 -3.51 -17.02 6.95
N TYR A 180 -4.13 -16.01 7.56
CA TYR A 180 -5.59 -15.86 7.53
C TYR A 180 -6.13 -15.64 6.11
N LEU A 181 -5.44 -14.86 5.28
CA LEU A 181 -5.80 -14.71 3.86
C LEU A 181 -5.75 -16.06 3.14
N GLY A 182 -4.68 -16.84 3.34
CA GLY A 182 -4.54 -18.18 2.77
C GLY A 182 -5.70 -19.10 3.16
N GLU A 183 -6.03 -19.18 4.46
CA GLU A 183 -7.14 -19.99 4.98
C GLU A 183 -8.49 -19.64 4.33
N ARG A 184 -8.77 -18.35 4.16
CA ARG A 184 -10.04 -17.86 3.58
C ARG A 184 -10.10 -18.10 2.07
N VAL A 185 -8.96 -18.01 1.38
CA VAL A 185 -8.87 -18.38 -0.04
C VAL A 185 -9.09 -19.88 -0.21
N VAL A 186 -8.46 -20.73 0.61
CA VAL A 186 -8.66 -22.19 0.60
C VAL A 186 -10.12 -22.55 0.91
N SER A 187 -10.77 -21.79 1.79
CA SER A 187 -12.19 -21.94 2.12
C SER A 187 -13.14 -21.49 1.00
N GLY A 188 -12.63 -20.85 -0.06
CA GLY A 188 -13.40 -20.41 -1.23
C GLY A 188 -14.05 -19.02 -1.08
N ASP A 189 -13.67 -18.22 -0.09
CA ASP A 189 -14.27 -16.90 0.16
C ASP A 189 -13.90 -15.85 -0.91
N LEU A 190 -12.81 -16.09 -1.65
CA LEU A 190 -12.30 -15.21 -2.70
C LEU A 190 -12.25 -15.95 -4.06
N PRO A 191 -13.41 -16.26 -4.65
CA PRO A 191 -13.52 -17.22 -5.77
C PRO A 191 -12.94 -16.71 -7.10
N LYS A 192 -12.65 -15.41 -7.22
CA LYS A 192 -12.02 -14.82 -8.42
C LYS A 192 -10.53 -14.63 -8.28
N LEU A 193 -9.97 -14.75 -7.08
CA LEU A 193 -8.56 -14.54 -6.84
C LEU A 193 -7.76 -15.66 -7.52
N THR A 194 -6.92 -15.29 -8.48
CA THR A 194 -6.07 -16.24 -9.22
C THR A 194 -4.59 -16.03 -8.93
N ARG A 195 -4.21 -14.84 -8.41
CA ARG A 195 -2.83 -14.51 -8.07
C ARG A 195 -2.73 -13.69 -6.78
N VAL A 196 -1.79 -14.07 -5.92
CA VAL A 196 -1.33 -13.27 -4.78
C VAL A 196 0.18 -13.06 -4.90
N GLN A 197 0.59 -11.79 -4.84
CA GLN A 197 1.99 -11.38 -4.88
C GLN A 197 2.36 -10.66 -3.57
N ILE A 198 3.47 -11.05 -2.97
CA ILE A 198 4.13 -10.30 -1.90
C ILE A 198 5.37 -9.64 -2.49
N ASP A 199 5.44 -8.32 -2.35
CA ASP A 199 6.57 -7.50 -2.75
C ASP A 199 7.34 -7.09 -1.50
N ALA A 200 8.44 -7.80 -1.21
CA ALA A 200 9.21 -7.71 0.03
C ALA A 200 10.63 -7.17 -0.20
N PRO A 201 10.81 -5.84 -0.22
CA PRO A 201 12.14 -5.26 -0.27
C PRO A 201 12.94 -5.58 1.01
N ILE A 202 14.16 -6.09 0.83
CA ILE A 202 15.14 -6.28 1.91
C ILE A 202 15.93 -4.98 2.05
N ARG A 203 15.50 -4.14 2.99
CA ARG A 203 16.14 -2.87 3.30
C ARG A 203 17.32 -3.11 4.25
N HIS A 204 18.52 -2.85 3.75
CA HIS A 204 19.75 -2.93 4.50
C HIS A 204 20.29 -1.51 4.71
N THR A 205 20.40 -1.10 5.97
CA THR A 205 20.97 0.20 6.34
C THR A 205 22.44 -0.02 6.62
N MET A 206 23.31 0.50 5.76
CA MET A 206 24.75 0.50 6.05
C MET A 206 24.99 1.43 7.24
N PRO A 207 25.90 1.11 8.18
CA PRO A 207 26.27 2.07 9.21
C PRO A 207 26.95 3.28 8.55
N GLY A 208 26.64 4.50 9.01
CA GLY A 208 27.13 5.74 8.41
C GLY A 208 28.66 5.75 8.28
N SER A 209 29.14 5.81 7.02
CA SER A 209 30.48 6.07 6.46
C SER A 209 31.78 5.64 7.18
N ASN A 210 31.74 5.00 8.36
CA ASN A 210 32.92 4.78 9.22
C ASN A 210 33.03 3.37 9.82
N SER A 211 32.11 2.43 9.57
CA SER A 211 32.33 1.03 9.92
C SER A 211 32.62 0.22 8.66
N TRP A 212 33.86 -0.19 8.51
CA TRP A 212 34.32 -1.13 7.49
C TRP A 212 34.25 -2.57 8.03
N ASP A 213 33.17 -2.91 8.73
CA ASP A 213 32.98 -4.26 9.26
C ASP A 213 32.11 -5.04 8.28
N ASP A 214 32.74 -5.44 7.17
CA ASP A 214 32.12 -6.22 6.10
C ASP A 214 31.51 -7.53 6.66
N ASP A 215 32.08 -8.09 7.74
CA ASP A 215 31.58 -9.30 8.39
C ASP A 215 30.24 -9.05 9.09
N TRP A 216 30.12 -7.93 9.81
CA TRP A 216 28.85 -7.53 10.43
C TRP A 216 27.75 -7.27 9.38
N ASP A 217 28.07 -6.55 8.31
CA ASP A 217 27.09 -6.24 7.26
C ASP A 217 26.63 -7.51 6.53
N ASN A 218 27.55 -8.42 6.23
CA ASN A 218 27.24 -9.73 5.68
C ASN A 218 26.38 -10.58 6.63
N GLU A 219 26.66 -10.56 7.93
CA GLU A 219 25.86 -11.28 8.93
C GLU A 219 24.44 -10.71 9.02
N GLN A 220 24.28 -9.39 9.01
CA GLN A 220 22.96 -8.75 9.02
C GLN A 220 22.17 -9.04 7.74
N LEU A 221 22.82 -8.99 6.58
CA LEU A 221 22.19 -9.37 5.30
C LEU A 221 21.75 -10.84 5.32
N ALA A 222 22.60 -11.75 5.82
CA ALA A 222 22.27 -13.16 5.95
C ALA A 222 21.07 -13.38 6.88
N ARG A 223 21.02 -12.70 8.02
CA ARG A 223 19.88 -12.74 8.96
C ARG A 223 18.59 -12.24 8.31
N LEU A 224 18.61 -11.08 7.65
CA LEU A 224 17.44 -10.53 6.96
C LEU A 224 16.95 -11.43 5.81
N SER A 225 17.88 -12.03 5.07
CA SER A 225 17.57 -12.97 4.01
C SER A 225 16.93 -14.26 4.56
N ALA A 226 17.48 -14.81 5.65
CA ALA A 226 16.92 -16.00 6.30
C ALA A 226 15.50 -15.74 6.83
N GLU A 227 15.28 -14.60 7.49
CA GLU A 227 13.96 -14.17 7.96
C GLU A 227 12.97 -14.02 6.80
N THR A 228 13.42 -13.50 5.66
CA THR A 228 12.59 -13.34 4.46
C THR A 228 12.26 -14.69 3.80
N ASN A 229 13.19 -15.64 3.80
CA ASN A 229 12.95 -16.99 3.29
C ASN A 229 11.93 -17.74 4.14
N MET A 230 12.03 -17.69 5.47
CA MET A 230 11.02 -18.27 6.36
C MET A 230 9.61 -17.71 6.08
N ARG A 231 9.50 -16.40 5.81
CA ARG A 231 8.23 -15.78 5.44
C ARG A 231 7.68 -16.26 4.10
N ARG A 232 8.57 -16.46 3.12
CA ARG A 232 8.20 -17.03 1.83
C ARG A 232 7.61 -18.43 2.01
N GLU A 233 8.24 -19.26 2.82
CA GLU A 233 7.77 -20.62 3.13
C GLU A 233 6.40 -20.58 3.78
N ALA A 234 6.20 -19.77 4.82
CA ALA A 234 4.90 -19.63 5.48
C ALA A 234 3.81 -19.08 4.54
N PHE A 235 4.16 -18.11 3.67
CA PHE A 235 3.26 -17.62 2.63
C PHE A 235 2.86 -18.72 1.65
N GLN A 236 3.80 -19.55 1.22
CA GLN A 236 3.51 -20.66 0.32
C GLN A 236 2.63 -21.70 1.01
N GLU A 237 2.95 -22.06 2.25
CA GLU A 237 2.21 -23.03 3.06
C GLU A 237 0.73 -22.64 3.22
N ALA A 238 0.46 -21.37 3.56
CA ALA A 238 -0.89 -20.86 3.77
C ALA A 238 -1.81 -21.02 2.55
N PHE A 239 -1.25 -21.15 1.34
CA PHE A 239 -1.99 -21.20 0.08
C PHE A 239 -1.85 -22.53 -0.68
N VAL A 240 -1.16 -23.54 -0.13
CA VAL A 240 -0.85 -24.83 -0.82
C VAL A 240 -2.07 -25.46 -1.50
N ALA A 241 -3.24 -25.40 -0.88
CA ALA A 241 -4.48 -26.03 -1.39
C ALA A 241 -5.40 -25.07 -2.16
N SER A 242 -4.98 -23.82 -2.39
CA SER A 242 -5.86 -22.78 -2.93
C SER A 242 -6.00 -22.79 -4.46
N GLY A 243 -5.03 -23.38 -5.18
CA GLY A 243 -4.93 -23.25 -6.64
C GLY A 243 -4.55 -21.86 -7.14
N VAL A 244 -4.27 -20.92 -6.23
CA VAL A 244 -3.86 -19.54 -6.54
C VAL A 244 -2.37 -19.48 -6.84
N GLU A 245 -2.00 -18.69 -7.85
CA GLU A 245 -0.61 -18.43 -8.17
C GLU A 245 0.04 -17.52 -7.12
N MET A 246 1.15 -17.98 -6.53
CA MET A 246 1.83 -17.29 -5.43
C MET A 246 3.17 -16.73 -5.87
N TRP A 247 3.34 -15.42 -5.80
CA TRP A 247 4.61 -14.76 -6.13
C TRP A 247 5.18 -14.09 -4.87
N PHE A 248 6.43 -14.38 -4.54
CA PHE A 248 7.13 -13.72 -3.43
C PHE A 248 8.41 -13.09 -3.96
N LYS A 249 8.37 -11.78 -4.21
CA LYS A 249 9.48 -11.03 -4.80
C LYS A 249 10.29 -10.35 -3.73
N THR A 250 11.60 -10.48 -3.85
CA THR A 250 12.58 -9.88 -2.95
C THR A 250 13.64 -9.17 -3.77
N TRP A 251 14.02 -7.97 -3.34
CA TRP A 251 15.14 -7.22 -3.88
C TRP A 251 15.80 -6.42 -2.77
N TYR A 252 17.08 -6.14 -2.92
CA TYR A 252 17.83 -5.37 -1.93
C TYR A 252 17.63 -3.87 -2.18
N ILE A 253 17.41 -3.13 -1.09
CA ILE A 253 17.48 -1.68 -1.06
C ILE A 253 18.62 -1.30 -0.13
N TRP A 254 19.64 -0.66 -0.69
CA TRP A 254 20.76 -0.09 0.06
C TRP A 254 20.35 1.28 0.58
N GLU A 255 20.34 1.42 1.90
CA GLU A 255 20.07 2.69 2.57
C GLU A 255 21.39 3.21 3.14
N GLU A 256 21.78 4.42 2.73
CA GLU A 256 22.89 5.13 3.37
C GLU A 256 22.56 5.35 4.85
N GLY A 257 23.46 4.93 5.73
CA GLY A 257 23.37 5.23 7.14
C GLY A 257 23.51 6.71 7.40
N TRP A 258 22.71 7.20 8.34
CA TRP A 258 22.87 8.53 8.92
C TRP A 258 24.11 8.61 9.82
#